data_AF-F2JIW4-F1
#
_entry.id   AF-F2JIW4-F1
#
_cell.length_a   1.000
_cell.length_b   1.000
_cell.length_c   1.000
_cell.angle_alpha   90.00
_cell.angle_beta   90.00
_cell.angle_gamma   90.00
#
_symmetry.space_group_name_H-M   'P 1'
#
loop_
_entity.id
_entity.type
_entity.pdbx_description
1 polymer ?
#
loop_
_entity_poly.entity_id
_entity_poly.type
_entity_poly.pdbx_seq_one_letter_code
_entity_poly.pdbx_strand_id
1 'polypeptide(L)'
;MSTKRKIKEVAFLALGVGIFVPIWGTFHQFIGVNRAWIGFISAAVFFAAGHQLKDAINITLTHILGLGWGVAVLTLMNRPEVQEGNTLLLSFVILCVFGILSVIVTNIGIKLLSHTPSLFSGWAIGFATLGGVAVDEWQTICIDVIGALIIGIWFVGVGISQFQSFLIKLSNKGKEEGVPLEKQDKDVTQKENSNIANQIIKNKEQRVVVNYTEDKIARYTKAFNSTADMPIANKSEDKFEEITELRREIIDLKDIMANSSSKGYSSQSIDAVSVKIIGICGSPHKKGSTIEYLKEALRAAESLGNVSIELIELSGKEIKPCMGCKSDKCYGTCRINDYMQEIYPKLRECDGIILGSPSYFGTFTSQLKLLIDRLRVMRHTDFELGNKVIGTLAVAGRRHGGQEITNIDLMQSMMRHNTIIVNDGTAVCQLGATGWSHTFDDPNVKGEDDYYGMQTAVGVGKRVAEIAKVIKGSGLQRTTYEYDPKIGKR
;
A
#
# COMPACT_ATOMS: atom_id res chain seq x y z
N MET A 1 -31.58 -7.80 -7.50
CA MET A 1 -31.32 -7.67 -6.05
C MET A 1 -31.21 -6.19 -5.70
N SER A 2 -32.02 -5.68 -4.76
CA SER A 2 -31.98 -4.27 -4.32
C SER A 2 -30.64 -3.93 -3.63
N THR A 3 -30.06 -2.77 -3.92
CA THR A 3 -28.80 -2.24 -3.33
C THR A 3 -28.81 -2.28 -1.80
N LYS A 4 -29.97 -2.07 -1.17
CA LYS A 4 -30.13 -2.14 0.30
C LYS A 4 -29.94 -3.56 0.86
N ARG A 5 -30.30 -4.60 0.11
CA ARG A 5 -30.11 -6.00 0.52
C ARG A 5 -28.63 -6.38 0.49
N LYS A 6 -27.90 -5.97 -0.56
CA LYS A 6 -26.45 -6.19 -0.66
C LYS A 6 -25.68 -5.51 0.48
N ILE A 7 -26.05 -4.27 0.85
CA ILE A 7 -25.40 -3.56 1.96
C ILE A 7 -25.59 -4.31 3.29
N LYS A 8 -26.79 -4.85 3.55
CA LYS A 8 -27.05 -5.63 4.77
C LYS A 8 -26.28 -6.95 4.80
N GLU A 9 -26.24 -7.67 3.69
CA GLU A 9 -25.49 -8.93 3.58
C GLU A 9 -23.99 -8.71 3.84
N VAL A 10 -23.41 -7.63 3.29
CA VAL A 10 -22.01 -7.24 3.52
C VAL A 10 -21.78 -6.83 4.98
N ALA A 11 -22.67 -6.02 5.58
CA ALA A 11 -22.53 -5.59 6.97
C ALA A 11 -22.56 -6.76 7.96
N PHE A 12 -23.45 -7.73 7.76
CA PHE A 12 -23.53 -8.91 8.63
C PHE A 12 -22.36 -9.87 8.43
N LEU A 13 -21.85 -10.00 7.20
CA LEU A 13 -20.63 -10.76 6.94
C LEU A 13 -19.44 -10.11 7.65
N ALA A 14 -19.27 -8.79 7.52
CA ALA A 14 -18.21 -8.03 8.17
C ALA A 14 -18.26 -8.16 9.70
N LEU A 15 -19.47 -8.12 10.29
CA LEU A 15 -19.65 -8.33 11.72
C LEU A 15 -19.25 -9.76 12.14
N GLY A 16 -19.64 -10.77 11.36
CA GLY A 16 -19.22 -12.16 11.62
C GLY A 16 -17.70 -12.31 11.58
N VAL A 17 -17.04 -11.76 10.55
CA VAL A 17 -15.57 -11.75 10.46
C VAL A 17 -14.96 -11.05 11.68
N GLY A 18 -15.47 -9.88 12.08
CA GLY A 18 -15.00 -9.12 13.23
C GLY A 18 -15.15 -9.81 14.59
N ILE A 19 -15.95 -10.88 14.68
CA ILE A 19 -16.17 -11.65 15.92
C ILE A 19 -15.39 -12.97 15.87
N PHE A 20 -15.63 -13.80 14.85
CA PHE A 20 -15.11 -15.17 14.81
C PHE A 20 -13.60 -15.23 14.54
N VAL A 21 -13.05 -14.29 13.76
CA VAL A 21 -11.61 -14.25 13.46
C VAL A 21 -10.79 -13.91 14.71
N PRO A 22 -11.11 -12.84 15.49
CA PRO A 22 -10.41 -12.59 16.76
C PRO A 22 -10.61 -13.66 17.82
N ILE A 23 -11.80 -14.26 17.90
CA ILE A 23 -12.04 -15.38 18.82
C ILE A 23 -11.13 -16.55 18.44
N TRP A 24 -11.06 -16.94 17.16
CA TRP A 24 -10.14 -17.99 16.75
C TRP A 24 -8.69 -17.62 17.03
N GLY A 25 -8.28 -16.40 16.69
CA GLY A 25 -6.91 -15.88 16.87
C GLY A 25 -6.43 -15.78 18.32
N THR A 26 -7.32 -15.90 19.30
CA THR A 26 -6.97 -15.89 20.74
C THR A 26 -7.30 -17.22 21.43
N PHE A 27 -8.43 -17.84 21.08
CA PHE A 27 -8.91 -19.06 21.73
C PHE A 27 -8.11 -20.31 21.36
N HIS A 28 -7.50 -20.35 20.17
CA HIS A 28 -6.74 -21.50 19.70
C HIS A 28 -5.61 -21.94 20.67
N GLN A 29 -5.05 -20.98 21.43
CA GLN A 29 -3.99 -21.23 22.40
C GLN A 29 -4.47 -22.08 23.57
N PHE A 30 -5.73 -21.92 23.98
CA PHE A 30 -6.31 -22.64 25.13
C PHE A 30 -6.70 -24.09 24.80
N ILE A 31 -6.88 -24.40 23.52
CA ILE A 31 -7.22 -25.75 23.04
C ILE A 31 -6.00 -26.50 22.49
N GLY A 32 -4.80 -25.95 22.67
CA GLY A 32 -3.54 -26.59 22.29
C GLY A 32 -3.27 -26.62 20.78
N VAL A 33 -3.91 -25.73 20.00
CA VAL A 33 -3.67 -25.61 18.55
C VAL A 33 -2.56 -24.59 18.30
N ASN A 34 -1.38 -25.07 17.91
CA ASN A 34 -0.18 -24.24 17.77
C ASN A 34 -0.12 -23.54 16.41
N ARG A 35 -0.59 -24.19 15.34
CA ARG A 35 -0.55 -23.66 13.96
C ARG A 35 -1.88 -23.03 13.54
N ALA A 36 -2.45 -22.19 14.39
CA ALA A 36 -3.78 -21.62 14.18
C ALA A 36 -3.93 -20.76 12.91
N TRP A 37 -2.83 -20.25 12.37
CA TRP A 37 -2.82 -19.55 11.07
C TRP A 37 -3.35 -20.42 9.92
N ILE A 38 -3.22 -21.74 10.01
CA ILE A 38 -3.76 -22.70 9.04
C ILE A 38 -5.28 -22.63 9.00
N GLY A 39 -5.91 -22.43 10.16
CA GLY A 39 -7.36 -22.28 10.25
C GLY A 39 -7.87 -21.09 9.44
N PHE A 40 -7.11 -19.99 9.33
CA PHE A 40 -7.46 -18.85 8.48
C PHE A 40 -7.35 -19.16 7.00
N ILE A 41 -6.31 -19.89 6.58
CA ILE A 41 -6.15 -20.32 5.19
C ILE A 41 -7.33 -21.20 4.77
N SER A 42 -7.68 -22.18 5.60
CA SER A 42 -8.76 -23.11 5.30
C SER A 42 -10.13 -22.44 5.31
N ALA A 43 -10.37 -21.49 6.22
CA ALA A 43 -11.56 -20.65 6.20
C ALA A 43 -11.64 -19.78 4.93
N ALA A 44 -10.52 -19.21 4.48
CA ALA A 44 -10.47 -18.42 3.24
C ALA A 44 -10.83 -19.25 2.01
N VAL A 45 -10.35 -20.49 1.90
CA VAL A 45 -10.73 -21.41 0.82
C VAL A 45 -12.23 -21.71 0.85
N PHE A 46 -12.82 -21.89 2.04
CA PHE A 46 -14.26 -22.06 2.19
C PHE A 46 -15.07 -20.84 1.70
N PHE A 47 -14.63 -19.62 2.01
CA PHE A 47 -15.26 -18.40 1.49
C PHE A 47 -15.11 -18.24 -0.01
N ALA A 48 -13.93 -18.56 -0.56
CA ALA A 48 -13.65 -18.53 -1.99
C ALA A 48 -14.54 -19.51 -2.77
N ALA A 49 -14.89 -20.65 -2.14
CA ALA A 49 -15.84 -21.62 -2.68
C ALA A 49 -17.32 -21.18 -2.58
N GLY A 50 -17.59 -19.97 -2.10
CA GLY A 50 -18.95 -19.44 -1.98
C GLY A 50 -19.66 -19.75 -0.67
N HIS A 51 -18.92 -20.13 0.39
CA HIS A 51 -19.38 -20.24 1.79
C HIS A 51 -20.65 -21.07 2.03
N GLN A 52 -20.94 -22.04 1.16
CA GLN A 52 -22.12 -22.90 1.27
C GLN A 52 -21.84 -24.06 2.24
N LEU A 53 -22.75 -24.28 3.20
CA LEU A 53 -22.61 -25.31 4.23
C LEU A 53 -22.42 -26.72 3.65
N LYS A 54 -23.12 -27.05 2.56
CA LYS A 54 -23.06 -28.36 1.91
C LYS A 54 -21.65 -28.72 1.40
N ASP A 55 -20.82 -27.71 1.12
CA ASP A 55 -19.49 -27.89 0.56
C ASP A 55 -18.42 -27.99 1.66
N ALA A 56 -18.74 -27.64 2.91
CA ALA A 56 -17.80 -27.64 4.04
C ALA A 56 -17.15 -29.01 4.27
N ILE A 57 -17.94 -30.09 4.19
CA ILE A 57 -17.45 -31.46 4.38
C ILE A 57 -16.47 -31.84 3.26
N ASN A 58 -16.85 -31.62 2.00
CA ASN A 58 -16.00 -31.89 0.83
C ASN A 58 -14.69 -31.09 0.91
N ILE A 59 -14.78 -29.80 1.24
CA ILE A 59 -13.62 -28.91 1.40
C ILE A 59 -12.70 -29.39 2.52
N THR A 60 -13.24 -29.83 3.66
CA THR A 60 -12.47 -30.34 4.80
C THR A 60 -11.73 -31.62 4.43
N LEU A 61 -12.45 -32.61 3.89
CA LEU A 61 -11.87 -33.91 3.55
C LEU A 61 -10.82 -33.79 2.42
N THR A 62 -11.10 -32.96 1.42
CA THR A 62 -10.16 -32.72 0.32
C THR A 62 -8.91 -31.98 0.79
N HIS A 63 -9.01 -31.10 1.78
CA HIS A 63 -7.84 -30.47 2.41
C HIS A 63 -6.98 -31.47 3.18
N ILE A 64 -7.60 -32.35 3.97
CA ILE A 64 -6.89 -33.40 4.72
C ILE A 64 -6.19 -34.34 3.74
N LEU A 65 -6.84 -34.69 2.63
CA LEU A 65 -6.23 -35.45 1.54
C LEU A 65 -5.02 -34.70 0.95
N GLY A 66 -5.14 -33.39 0.73
CA GLY A 66 -4.05 -32.53 0.29
C GLY A 66 -2.85 -32.55 1.25
N LEU A 67 -3.07 -32.51 2.57
CA LEU A 67 -2.01 -32.66 3.56
C LEU A 67 -1.30 -34.00 3.42
N GLY A 68 -2.06 -35.09 3.20
CA GLY A 68 -1.52 -36.41 2.89
C GLY A 68 -0.66 -36.41 1.62
N TRP A 69 -1.04 -35.64 0.59
CA TRP A 69 -0.23 -35.41 -0.61
C TRP A 69 1.11 -34.77 -0.26
N GLY A 70 1.11 -33.74 0.60
CA GLY A 70 2.34 -33.10 1.07
C GLY A 70 3.27 -34.06 1.81
N VAL A 71 2.72 -34.86 2.73
CA VAL A 71 3.48 -35.91 3.44
C VAL A 71 4.08 -36.92 2.46
N ALA A 72 3.28 -37.43 1.52
CA ALA A 72 3.73 -38.41 0.54
C ALA A 72 4.86 -37.87 -0.35
N VAL A 73 4.72 -36.64 -0.86
CA VAL A 73 5.74 -35.99 -1.69
C VAL A 73 7.03 -35.77 -0.91
N LEU A 74 6.95 -35.21 0.30
CA LEU A 74 8.13 -34.99 1.13
C LEU A 74 8.82 -36.30 1.51
N THR A 75 8.05 -37.35 1.79
CA THR A 75 8.60 -38.69 2.05
C THR A 75 9.37 -39.23 0.83
N LEU A 76 8.83 -39.05 -0.37
CA LEU A 76 9.49 -39.47 -1.61
C LEU A 76 10.75 -38.63 -1.89
N MET A 77 10.67 -37.31 -1.68
CA MET A 77 11.81 -36.41 -1.87
C MET A 77 12.95 -36.68 -0.88
N ASN A 78 12.65 -37.14 0.33
CA ASN A 78 13.65 -37.47 1.35
C ASN A 78 14.30 -38.85 1.16
N ARG A 79 13.94 -39.62 0.12
CA ARG A 79 14.58 -40.91 -0.13
C ARG A 79 16.04 -40.74 -0.57
N PRO A 80 16.98 -41.59 -0.11
CA PRO A 80 18.39 -41.51 -0.48
C PRO A 80 18.61 -41.47 -1.99
N GLU A 81 17.85 -42.27 -2.76
CA GLU A 81 17.97 -42.35 -4.22
C GLU A 81 17.62 -41.02 -4.92
N VAL A 82 16.75 -40.20 -4.31
CA VAL A 82 16.37 -38.88 -4.82
C VAL A 82 17.39 -37.82 -4.41
N GLN A 83 17.94 -37.94 -3.21
CA GLN A 83 18.93 -37.00 -2.66
C GLN A 83 20.31 -37.17 -3.31
N GLU A 84 20.73 -38.40 -3.59
CA GLU A 84 22.02 -38.72 -4.23
C GLU A 84 22.00 -38.56 -5.76
N GLY A 85 20.81 -38.59 -6.37
CA GLY A 85 20.60 -38.38 -7.81
C GLY A 85 20.61 -36.90 -8.23
N ASN A 86 20.05 -36.61 -9.41
CA ASN A 86 19.77 -35.22 -9.80
C ASN A 86 18.54 -34.71 -9.03
N THR A 87 18.79 -34.22 -7.81
CA THR A 87 17.75 -33.85 -6.84
C THR A 87 16.74 -32.87 -7.42
N LEU A 88 17.18 -31.90 -8.23
CA LEU A 88 16.29 -30.90 -8.84
C LEU A 88 15.36 -31.54 -9.88
N LEU A 89 15.90 -32.37 -10.77
CA LEU A 89 15.12 -33.03 -11.82
C LEU A 89 14.13 -34.04 -11.23
N LEU A 90 14.57 -34.89 -10.28
CA LEU A 90 13.70 -35.89 -9.67
C LEU A 90 12.61 -35.24 -8.81
N SER A 91 12.94 -34.18 -8.06
CA SER A 91 11.93 -33.41 -7.32
C SER A 91 10.91 -32.78 -8.25
N PHE A 92 11.35 -32.19 -9.37
CA PHE A 92 10.45 -31.65 -10.39
C PHE A 92 9.49 -32.72 -10.94
N VAL A 93 10.00 -33.91 -11.28
CA VAL A 93 9.18 -35.03 -11.79
C VAL A 93 8.16 -35.48 -10.73
N ILE A 94 8.57 -35.63 -9.47
CA ILE A 94 7.65 -36.01 -8.37
C ILE A 94 6.53 -34.97 -8.24
N LEU A 95 6.86 -33.68 -8.24
CA LEU A 95 5.88 -32.60 -8.18
C LEU A 95 4.93 -32.62 -9.38
N CYS A 96 5.43 -32.84 -10.60
CA CYS A 96 4.60 -32.96 -11.80
C CYS A 96 3.62 -34.12 -11.70
N VAL A 97 4.09 -35.31 -11.30
CA VAL A 97 3.24 -36.51 -11.16
C VAL A 97 2.15 -36.27 -10.11
N PHE A 98 2.52 -35.77 -8.93
CA PHE A 98 1.54 -35.53 -7.87
C PHE A 98 0.54 -34.42 -8.24
N GLY A 99 0.97 -33.39 -8.97
CA GLY A 99 0.07 -32.36 -9.49
C GLY A 99 -0.94 -32.89 -10.52
N ILE A 100 -0.51 -33.78 -11.42
CA ILE A 100 -1.40 -34.47 -12.36
C ILE A 100 -2.39 -35.36 -11.58
N LEU A 101 -1.89 -36.15 -10.63
CA LEU A 101 -2.74 -37.01 -9.80
C LEU A 101 -3.74 -36.22 -8.97
N SER A 102 -3.38 -35.04 -8.46
CA SER A 102 -4.29 -34.14 -7.73
C SER A 102 -5.51 -33.79 -8.57
N VAL A 103 -5.31 -33.39 -9.83
CA VAL A 103 -6.41 -33.04 -10.74
C VAL A 103 -7.24 -34.27 -11.08
N ILE A 104 -6.60 -35.41 -11.31
CA ILE A 104 -7.28 -36.66 -11.63
C ILE A 104 -8.19 -37.09 -10.47
N VAL A 105 -7.64 -37.16 -9.24
CA VAL A 105 -8.35 -37.62 -8.05
C VAL A 105 -9.57 -36.75 -7.74
N THR A 106 -9.46 -35.43 -7.92
CA THR A 106 -10.56 -34.51 -7.64
C THR A 106 -11.62 -34.49 -8.75
N ASN A 107 -11.36 -35.10 -9.91
CA ASN A 107 -12.27 -35.12 -11.06
C ASN A 107 -12.77 -36.52 -11.45
N ILE A 108 -12.31 -37.61 -10.84
CA ILE A 108 -12.71 -39.00 -11.15
C ILE A 108 -14.04 -39.45 -10.47
N GLY A 109 -14.83 -38.53 -9.93
CA GLY A 109 -16.25 -38.78 -9.61
C GLY A 109 -16.57 -39.12 -8.14
N ILE A 110 -15.59 -39.08 -7.24
CA ILE A 110 -15.86 -39.06 -5.79
C ILE A 110 -16.31 -37.66 -5.40
N LYS A 111 -17.62 -37.42 -5.36
CA LYS A 111 -18.21 -36.10 -5.03
C LYS A 111 -17.72 -35.51 -3.71
N LEU A 112 -17.25 -36.34 -2.78
CA LEU A 112 -16.80 -35.95 -1.45
C LEU A 112 -15.33 -35.50 -1.40
N LEU A 113 -14.56 -35.72 -2.48
CA LEU A 113 -13.14 -35.37 -2.59
C LEU A 113 -12.85 -34.52 -3.83
N SER A 114 -13.86 -33.80 -4.33
CA SER A 114 -13.81 -33.16 -5.64
C SER A 114 -13.40 -31.68 -5.60
N HIS A 115 -13.06 -31.14 -4.42
CA HIS A 115 -12.70 -29.73 -4.30
C HIS A 115 -11.22 -29.46 -4.59
N THR A 116 -10.86 -29.38 -5.88
CA THR A 116 -9.48 -29.20 -6.36
C THR A 116 -8.69 -28.09 -5.63
N PRO A 117 -9.21 -26.87 -5.39
CA PRO A 117 -8.47 -25.84 -4.66
C PRO A 117 -8.10 -26.24 -3.23
N SER A 118 -8.95 -27.03 -2.55
CA SER A 118 -8.65 -27.52 -1.20
C SER A 118 -7.50 -28.51 -1.20
N LEU A 119 -7.39 -29.34 -2.23
CA LEU A 119 -6.33 -30.35 -2.32
C LEU A 119 -4.97 -29.64 -2.47
N PHE A 120 -4.87 -28.71 -3.40
CA PHE A 120 -3.64 -27.92 -3.59
C PHE A 120 -3.28 -27.08 -2.36
N SER A 121 -4.28 -26.47 -1.71
CA SER A 121 -4.09 -25.74 -0.45
C SER A 121 -3.54 -26.65 0.66
N GLY A 122 -4.14 -27.83 0.88
CA GLY A 122 -3.67 -28.81 1.86
C GLY A 122 -2.25 -29.30 1.55
N TRP A 123 -1.92 -29.50 0.28
CA TRP A 123 -0.59 -29.88 -0.16
C TRP A 123 0.45 -28.80 0.15
N ALA A 124 0.14 -27.54 -0.18
CA ALA A 124 1.02 -26.40 0.14
C ALA A 124 1.23 -26.24 1.65
N ILE A 125 0.18 -26.44 2.45
CA ILE A 125 0.27 -26.43 3.92
C ILE A 125 1.22 -27.53 4.41
N GLY A 126 1.13 -28.74 3.84
CA GLY A 126 2.06 -29.83 4.15
C GLY A 126 3.52 -29.45 3.93
N PHE A 127 3.85 -28.82 2.80
CA PHE A 127 5.20 -28.32 2.54
C PHE A 127 5.65 -27.25 3.53
N ALA A 128 4.79 -26.26 3.79
CA ALA A 128 5.12 -25.15 4.66
C ALA A 128 5.31 -25.58 6.13
N THR A 129 4.68 -26.68 6.54
CA THR A 129 4.69 -27.14 7.95
C THR A 129 5.69 -28.25 8.23
N LEU A 130 5.97 -29.12 7.25
CA LEU A 130 6.83 -30.29 7.41
C LEU A 130 8.19 -30.12 6.72
N GLY A 131 8.32 -29.18 5.78
CA GLY A 131 9.57 -28.91 5.08
C GLY A 131 10.68 -28.52 6.05
N GLY A 132 11.76 -29.31 6.08
CA GLY A 132 12.89 -29.08 6.98
C GLY A 132 12.68 -29.54 8.43
N VAL A 133 11.55 -30.20 8.73
CA VAL A 133 11.28 -30.80 10.05
C VAL A 133 11.66 -32.28 10.06
N ALA A 134 12.19 -32.75 11.19
CA ALA A 134 12.54 -34.15 11.38
C ALA A 134 11.31 -35.07 11.29
N VAL A 135 11.46 -36.24 10.66
CA VAL A 135 10.35 -37.14 10.28
C VAL A 135 9.60 -37.70 11.50
N ASP A 136 10.28 -37.86 12.63
CA ASP A 136 9.71 -38.32 13.90
C ASP A 136 8.70 -37.33 14.49
N GLU A 137 8.83 -36.04 14.21
CA GLU A 137 7.89 -35.02 14.66
C GLU A 137 6.64 -34.91 13.76
N TRP A 138 6.67 -35.47 12.54
CA TRP A 138 5.63 -35.23 11.52
C TRP A 138 4.24 -35.65 11.97
N GLN A 139 4.11 -36.72 12.74
CA GLN A 139 2.81 -37.21 13.21
C GLN A 139 2.12 -36.18 14.10
N THR A 140 2.82 -35.67 15.10
CA THR A 140 2.31 -34.65 16.02
C THR A 140 1.93 -33.38 15.29
N ILE A 141 2.76 -32.96 14.32
CA ILE A 141 2.49 -31.79 13.50
C ILE A 141 1.25 -31.99 12.64
N CYS A 142 1.11 -33.15 11.98
CA CYS A 142 -0.05 -33.43 11.14
C CYS A 142 -1.35 -33.41 11.95
N ILE A 143 -1.35 -33.91 13.19
CA ILE A 143 -2.53 -33.87 14.07
C ILE A 143 -2.91 -32.42 14.39
N ASP A 144 -1.95 -31.57 14.76
CA ASP A 144 -2.18 -30.14 15.02
C ASP A 144 -2.70 -29.41 13.77
N VAL A 145 -2.10 -29.68 12.61
CA VAL A 145 -2.53 -29.11 11.32
C VAL A 145 -3.96 -29.53 10.97
N ILE A 146 -4.30 -30.81 11.10
CA ILE A 146 -5.66 -31.32 10.85
C ILE A 146 -6.67 -30.68 11.81
N GLY A 147 -6.32 -30.56 13.09
CA GLY A 147 -7.14 -29.87 14.09
C GLY A 147 -7.38 -28.41 13.72
N ALA A 148 -6.32 -27.67 13.40
CA ALA A 148 -6.42 -26.27 12.97
C ALA A 148 -7.29 -26.10 11.71
N LEU A 149 -7.16 -27.03 10.76
CA LEU A 149 -7.90 -27.02 9.50
C LEU A 149 -9.39 -27.24 9.70
N ILE A 150 -9.75 -28.27 10.46
CA ILE A 150 -11.15 -28.60 10.78
C ILE A 150 -11.77 -27.42 11.52
N ILE A 151 -11.12 -26.94 12.58
CA ILE A 151 -11.68 -25.86 13.39
C ILE A 151 -11.76 -24.57 12.56
N GLY A 152 -10.77 -24.25 11.73
CA GLY A 152 -10.83 -23.10 10.82
C GLY A 152 -12.04 -23.13 9.88
N ILE A 153 -12.29 -24.25 9.20
CA ILE A 153 -13.43 -24.37 8.28
C ILE A 153 -14.76 -24.30 9.04
N TRP A 154 -14.88 -25.02 10.16
CA TRP A 154 -16.16 -25.19 10.84
C TRP A 154 -16.49 -24.05 11.82
N PHE A 155 -15.52 -23.63 12.64
CA PHE A 155 -15.71 -22.54 13.58
C PHE A 155 -15.69 -21.18 12.89
N VAL A 156 -14.67 -20.90 12.07
CA VAL A 156 -14.56 -19.59 11.40
C VAL A 156 -15.42 -19.57 10.13
N GLY A 157 -15.18 -20.46 9.17
CA GLY A 157 -15.89 -20.43 7.89
C GLY A 157 -17.40 -20.62 8.02
N VAL A 158 -17.81 -21.80 8.48
CA VAL A 158 -19.23 -22.17 8.66
C VAL A 158 -19.89 -21.33 9.75
N GLY A 159 -19.20 -21.07 10.87
CA GLY A 159 -19.73 -20.25 11.96
C GLY A 159 -20.10 -18.83 11.53
N ILE A 160 -19.25 -18.16 10.75
CA ILE A 160 -19.56 -16.84 10.18
C ILE A 160 -20.75 -16.93 9.21
N SER A 161 -20.79 -17.93 8.33
CA SER A 161 -21.87 -18.11 7.36
C SER A 161 -23.23 -18.35 8.04
N GLN A 162 -23.25 -19.17 9.10
CA GLN A 162 -24.42 -19.42 9.94
C GLN A 162 -24.85 -18.15 10.69
N PHE A 163 -23.90 -17.44 11.31
CA PHE A 163 -24.16 -16.19 12.02
C PHE A 163 -24.73 -15.11 11.10
N GLN A 164 -24.17 -14.95 9.91
CA GLN A 164 -24.70 -14.03 8.89
C GLN A 164 -26.14 -14.42 8.50
N SER A 165 -26.38 -15.70 8.21
CA SER A 165 -27.71 -16.21 7.86
C SER A 165 -28.73 -15.97 8.98
N PHE A 166 -28.32 -16.12 10.23
CA PHE A 166 -29.13 -15.83 11.41
C PHE A 166 -29.50 -14.34 11.51
N LEU A 167 -28.53 -13.43 11.34
CA LEU A 167 -28.79 -11.99 11.35
C LEU A 167 -29.70 -11.53 10.21
N ILE A 168 -29.56 -12.13 9.02
CA ILE A 168 -30.46 -11.87 7.88
C ILE A 168 -31.89 -12.28 8.23
N LYS A 169 -32.08 -13.47 8.82
CA LYS A 169 -33.41 -13.95 9.26
C LYS A 169 -34.01 -13.03 10.32
N LEU A 170 -33.24 -12.59 11.31
CA LEU A 170 -33.69 -11.64 12.33
C LEU A 170 -34.08 -10.29 11.73
N SER A 171 -33.30 -9.76 10.78
CA SER A 171 -33.63 -8.50 10.11
C SER A 171 -34.89 -8.58 9.25
N ASN A 172 -35.27 -9.77 8.77
CA ASN A 172 -36.43 -9.97 7.91
C ASN A 172 -37.70 -10.32 8.69
N LYS A 173 -37.59 -10.85 9.91
CA LYS A 173 -38.72 -11.15 10.81
C LYS A 173 -39.56 -9.93 11.21
N GLY A 174 -39.07 -8.70 11.00
CA GLY A 174 -39.84 -7.47 11.23
C GLY A 174 -40.72 -7.01 10.06
N LYS A 175 -40.93 -7.84 9.03
CA LYS A 175 -41.67 -7.47 7.80
C LYS A 175 -42.74 -8.47 7.34
N GLU A 176 -43.06 -9.50 8.13
CA GLU A 176 -44.15 -10.43 7.82
C GLU A 176 -45.48 -10.00 8.47
N GLU A 177 -45.97 -8.80 8.10
CA GLU A 177 -47.40 -8.52 8.09
C GLU A 177 -47.70 -7.76 6.81
N GLY A 178 -48.36 -8.42 5.85
CA GLY A 178 -49.02 -7.74 4.73
C GLY A 178 -48.68 -8.24 3.33
N VAL A 179 -49.62 -9.03 2.79
CA VAL A 179 -50.10 -9.08 1.39
C VAL A 179 -49.43 -10.09 0.42
N PRO A 180 -50.22 -10.92 -0.31
CA PRO A 180 -49.72 -12.01 -1.15
C PRO A 180 -49.11 -11.55 -2.47
N LEU A 181 -48.25 -12.42 -3.02
CA LEU A 181 -47.53 -12.28 -4.27
C LEU A 181 -48.46 -12.12 -5.48
N GLU A 182 -48.37 -10.97 -6.16
CA GLU A 182 -48.89 -10.79 -7.52
C GLU A 182 -47.72 -10.72 -8.52
N LYS A 183 -47.85 -11.51 -9.58
CA LYS A 183 -46.93 -11.57 -10.73
C LYS A 183 -46.94 -10.23 -11.43
N GLN A 184 -45.77 -9.67 -11.77
CA GLN A 184 -45.71 -8.55 -12.72
C GLN A 184 -44.67 -8.74 -13.82
N ASP A 185 -45.20 -8.52 -15.02
CA ASP A 185 -44.64 -8.61 -16.34
C ASP A 185 -43.58 -7.55 -16.66
N LYS A 186 -42.78 -7.89 -17.67
CA LYS A 186 -41.75 -7.07 -18.29
C LYS A 186 -42.38 -6.12 -19.31
N ASP A 187 -42.68 -4.86 -18.96
CA ASP A 187 -42.80 -3.82 -20.01
C ASP A 187 -42.73 -2.34 -19.59
N VAL A 188 -42.36 -2.00 -18.34
CA VAL A 188 -42.42 -0.58 -17.87
C VAL A 188 -41.05 0.15 -17.87
N THR A 189 -39.97 -0.50 -18.32
CA THR A 189 -38.59 -0.01 -18.11
C THR A 189 -38.06 1.08 -19.05
N GLN A 190 -38.88 1.74 -19.87
CA GLN A 190 -38.38 2.78 -20.80
C GLN A 190 -38.89 4.20 -20.55
N LYS A 191 -39.97 4.42 -19.79
CA LYS A 191 -40.52 5.78 -19.58
C LYS A 191 -40.11 6.43 -18.25
N GLU A 192 -39.72 5.67 -17.24
CA GLU A 192 -39.32 6.23 -15.93
C GLU A 192 -37.86 6.72 -15.86
N ASN A 193 -36.98 6.20 -16.73
CA ASN A 193 -35.55 6.55 -16.70
C ASN A 193 -35.25 7.96 -17.25
N SER A 194 -36.14 8.56 -18.05
CA SER A 194 -35.94 9.93 -18.57
C SER A 194 -36.32 11.02 -17.56
N ASN A 195 -37.30 10.76 -16.69
CA ASN A 195 -37.72 11.72 -15.66
C ASN A 195 -36.74 11.78 -14.48
N ILE A 196 -36.09 10.67 -14.12
CA ILE A 196 -35.10 10.63 -13.03
C ILE A 196 -33.80 11.31 -13.45
N ALA A 197 -33.38 11.17 -14.70
CA ALA A 197 -32.19 11.85 -15.24
C ALA A 197 -32.33 13.39 -15.19
N ASN A 198 -33.51 13.91 -15.52
CA ASN A 198 -33.79 15.35 -15.47
C ASN A 198 -33.91 15.91 -14.04
N GLN A 199 -34.31 15.08 -13.07
CA GLN A 199 -34.32 15.45 -11.64
C GLN A 199 -32.92 15.46 -11.01
N ILE A 200 -32.01 14.61 -11.48
CA ILE A 200 -30.62 14.57 -10.99
C ILE A 200 -29.81 15.78 -11.51
N ILE A 201 -30.11 16.27 -12.72
CA ILE A 201 -29.43 17.45 -13.29
C ILE A 201 -29.83 18.74 -12.55
N LYS A 202 -31.10 18.90 -12.14
CA LYS A 202 -31.53 20.06 -11.34
C LYS A 202 -30.95 20.11 -9.92
N ASN A 203 -30.63 18.96 -9.33
CA ASN A 203 -30.10 18.89 -7.95
C ASN A 203 -28.58 19.08 -7.85
N LYS A 204 -27.86 19.23 -8.97
CA LYS A 204 -26.40 19.45 -8.98
C LYS A 204 -25.97 20.91 -8.76
N GLU A 205 -26.88 21.88 -8.87
CA GLU A 205 -26.55 23.31 -8.77
C GLU A 205 -26.68 23.91 -7.36
N GLN A 206 -27.05 23.14 -6.33
CA GLN A 206 -27.39 23.70 -5.00
C GLN A 206 -26.61 23.19 -3.78
N ARG A 207 -25.48 22.48 -3.93
CA ARG A 207 -24.70 22.06 -2.75
C ARG A 207 -23.73 23.14 -2.26
N VAL A 208 -24.25 23.92 -1.32
CA VAL A 208 -23.54 24.75 -0.34
C VAL A 208 -22.42 23.95 0.35
N VAL A 209 -21.25 24.56 0.44
CA VAL A 209 -20.05 24.11 1.16
C VAL A 209 -20.37 24.03 2.66
N VAL A 210 -20.32 22.84 3.25
CA VAL A 210 -20.40 22.64 4.71
C VAL A 210 -19.05 22.11 5.19
N ASN A 211 -18.38 22.90 6.04
CA ASN A 211 -17.09 22.60 6.65
C ASN A 211 -17.15 21.30 7.48
N TYR A 212 -16.54 20.24 6.96
CA TYR A 212 -16.53 18.89 7.53
C TYR A 212 -15.51 18.70 8.68
N THR A 213 -14.73 19.73 9.01
CA THR A 213 -13.55 19.63 9.89
C THR A 213 -13.87 19.90 11.35
N GLU A 214 -14.82 20.79 11.66
CA GLU A 214 -15.14 21.20 13.04
C GLU A 214 -15.92 20.13 13.82
N ASP A 215 -16.80 19.39 13.14
CA ASP A 215 -17.66 18.36 13.77
C ASP A 215 -16.87 17.12 14.24
N LYS A 216 -15.73 16.84 13.61
CA LYS A 216 -14.82 15.76 14.03
C LYS A 216 -14.02 16.15 15.28
N ILE A 217 -13.50 17.38 15.31
CA ILE A 217 -12.72 17.89 16.45
C ILE A 217 -13.62 17.92 17.70
N ALA A 218 -14.87 18.38 17.57
CA ALA A 218 -15.83 18.38 18.68
C ALA A 218 -16.13 16.97 19.24
N ARG A 219 -16.22 15.95 18.37
CA ARG A 219 -16.45 14.55 18.80
C ARG A 219 -15.24 13.94 19.51
N TYR A 220 -14.03 14.20 19.04
CA TYR A 220 -12.81 13.68 19.68
C TYR A 220 -12.54 14.35 21.02
N THR A 221 -12.76 15.66 21.14
CA THR A 221 -12.67 16.38 22.42
C THR A 221 -13.70 15.87 23.43
N LYS A 222 -14.92 15.55 22.98
CA LYS A 222 -15.96 14.98 23.85
C LYS A 222 -15.62 13.57 24.34
N ALA A 223 -15.02 12.73 23.48
CA ALA A 223 -14.60 11.38 23.87
C ALA A 223 -13.43 11.41 24.87
N PHE A 224 -12.45 12.30 24.67
CA PHE A 224 -11.31 12.45 25.56
C PHE A 224 -11.70 12.93 26.97
N ASN A 225 -12.62 13.90 27.05
CA ASN A 225 -13.11 14.41 28.34
C ASN A 225 -14.02 13.40 29.06
N SER A 226 -14.75 12.53 28.35
CA SER A 226 -15.60 11.50 28.96
C SER A 226 -14.84 10.39 29.69
N THR A 227 -13.52 10.26 29.48
CA THR A 227 -12.66 9.31 30.19
C THR A 227 -12.02 9.88 31.46
N ALA A 228 -12.16 11.18 31.72
CA ALA A 228 -11.58 11.84 32.90
C ALA A 228 -12.45 11.73 34.16
N ASP A 229 -13.75 11.42 34.03
CA ASP A 229 -14.74 11.52 35.13
C ASP A 229 -15.27 10.17 35.66
N MET A 230 -14.57 9.04 35.45
CA MET A 230 -15.01 7.75 36.02
C MET A 230 -14.48 7.53 37.45
N PRO A 231 -15.34 7.15 38.43
CA PRO A 231 -14.91 6.95 39.82
C PRO A 231 -14.00 5.73 39.97
N ILE A 232 -12.92 5.90 40.72
CA ILE A 232 -11.95 4.86 41.05
C ILE A 232 -12.51 3.99 42.18
N ALA A 233 -13.04 2.81 41.84
CA ALA A 233 -13.20 1.72 42.78
C ALA A 233 -12.60 0.46 42.15
N ASN A 234 -11.65 -0.15 42.87
CA ASN A 234 -10.77 -1.26 42.48
C ASN A 234 -9.58 -0.88 41.58
N LYS A 235 -8.57 -0.26 42.19
CA LYS A 235 -7.18 -0.37 41.71
C LYS A 235 -6.38 -1.17 42.74
N SER A 236 -5.89 -2.33 42.31
CA SER A 236 -4.78 -3.03 42.96
C SER A 236 -3.54 -2.12 42.96
N GLU A 237 -2.82 -2.09 44.07
CA GLU A 237 -1.72 -1.15 44.35
C GLU A 237 -0.56 -1.21 43.32
N ASP A 238 -0.36 -2.33 42.63
CA ASP A 238 0.75 -2.52 41.68
C ASP A 238 0.70 -1.65 40.41
N LYS A 239 -0.47 -1.11 40.03
CA LYS A 239 -0.58 -0.24 38.82
C LYS A 239 -0.26 1.23 39.08
N PHE A 240 -0.11 1.64 40.34
CA PHE A 240 0.13 3.05 40.66
C PHE A 240 1.61 3.44 40.58
N GLU A 241 2.53 2.52 40.87
CA GLU A 241 3.97 2.75 40.71
C GLU A 241 4.37 2.90 39.24
N GLU A 242 3.90 2.02 38.36
CA GLU A 242 4.19 2.04 36.92
C GLU A 242 3.69 3.33 36.24
N ILE A 243 2.52 3.85 36.66
CA ILE A 243 1.98 5.12 36.18
C ILE A 243 2.76 6.32 36.74
N THR A 244 3.33 6.20 37.94
CA THR A 244 4.09 7.29 38.58
C THR A 244 5.49 7.39 38.00
N GLU A 245 6.08 6.27 37.58
CA GLU A 245 7.37 6.21 36.90
C GLU A 245 7.27 6.79 35.47
N LEU A 246 6.25 6.38 34.70
CA LEU A 246 5.94 6.97 33.39
C LEU A 246 5.68 8.48 33.44
N ARG A 247 5.08 8.99 34.54
CA ARG A 247 4.89 10.43 34.73
C ARG A 247 6.21 11.17 34.97
N ARG A 248 7.17 10.56 35.65
CA ARG A 248 8.50 11.14 35.89
C ARG A 248 9.31 11.23 34.59
N GLU A 249 9.32 10.18 33.77
CA GLU A 249 9.99 10.20 32.46
C GLU A 249 9.40 11.27 31.52
N ILE A 250 8.08 11.48 31.54
CA ILE A 250 7.43 12.52 30.72
C ILE A 250 7.82 13.94 31.20
N ILE A 251 8.03 14.14 32.49
CA ILE A 251 8.44 15.44 33.04
C ILE A 251 9.90 15.73 32.65
N ASP A 252 10.80 14.75 32.78
CA ASP A 252 12.19 14.89 32.37
C ASP A 252 12.31 15.17 30.86
N LEU A 253 11.50 14.51 30.03
CA LEU A 253 11.44 14.80 28.59
C LEU A 253 10.93 16.21 28.29
N LYS A 254 9.96 16.72 29.06
CA LYS A 254 9.47 18.10 28.91
C LYS A 254 10.51 19.13 29.31
N ASP A 255 11.30 18.88 30.35
CA ASP A 255 12.39 19.77 30.77
C ASP A 255 13.55 19.75 29.76
N ILE A 256 13.85 18.60 29.16
CA ILE A 256 14.82 18.49 28.05
C ILE A 256 14.32 19.27 26.81
N MET A 257 13.03 19.18 26.49
CA MET A 257 12.41 19.95 25.41
C MET A 257 12.36 21.45 25.72
N ALA A 258 12.15 21.84 26.97
CA ALA A 258 12.17 23.25 27.38
C ALA A 258 13.58 23.84 27.28
N ASN A 259 14.60 23.11 27.72
CA ASN A 259 15.99 23.56 27.75
C ASN A 259 16.69 23.54 26.37
N SER A 260 16.21 22.74 25.41
CA SER A 260 16.73 22.72 24.03
C SER A 260 16.32 23.95 23.19
N SER A 261 15.39 24.77 23.68
CA SER A 261 14.93 26.02 23.05
C SER A 261 15.95 27.18 23.12
N SER A 262 17.08 27.01 23.82
CA SER A 262 18.00 28.10 24.18
C SER A 262 19.30 28.19 23.35
N LYS A 263 19.48 27.35 22.32
CA LYS A 263 20.55 27.55 21.30
C LYS A 263 19.94 28.20 20.06
N GLY A 264 20.20 29.50 19.90
CA GLY A 264 19.57 30.38 18.93
C GLY A 264 19.59 29.89 17.48
N TYR A 265 18.41 29.54 16.97
CA TYR A 265 18.06 29.63 15.56
C TYR A 265 17.07 30.78 15.42
N SER A 266 17.39 31.79 14.60
CA SER A 266 16.44 32.87 14.34
C SER A 266 15.29 32.31 13.49
N SER A 267 14.15 32.02 14.12
CA SER A 267 12.95 31.62 13.41
C SER A 267 12.38 32.81 12.65
N GLN A 268 12.79 33.01 11.39
CA GLN A 268 11.90 33.70 10.45
C GLN A 268 10.58 32.92 10.41
N SER A 269 9.44 33.61 10.38
CA SER A 269 8.17 32.93 10.15
C SER A 269 8.29 32.15 8.84
N ILE A 270 7.99 30.85 8.87
CA ILE A 270 8.09 29.95 7.71
C ILE A 270 7.35 30.54 6.50
N ASP A 271 6.28 31.29 6.75
CA ASP A 271 5.49 31.97 5.73
C ASP A 271 6.24 33.07 4.98
N ALA A 272 7.25 33.71 5.59
CA ALA A 272 8.06 34.76 4.97
C ALA A 272 9.23 34.22 4.12
N VAL A 273 9.53 32.91 4.21
CA VAL A 273 10.67 32.30 3.53
C VAL A 273 10.34 32.06 2.05
N SER A 274 11.13 32.66 1.16
CA SER A 274 10.97 32.48 -0.28
C SER A 274 11.75 31.27 -0.80
N VAL A 275 11.06 30.35 -1.49
CA VAL A 275 11.66 29.13 -2.06
C VAL A 275 11.44 29.00 -3.56
N LYS A 276 12.32 28.27 -4.25
CA LYS A 276 12.22 27.91 -5.67
C LYS A 276 12.04 26.41 -5.84
N ILE A 277 10.94 25.99 -6.48
CA ILE A 277 10.63 24.59 -6.75
C ILE A 277 10.68 24.33 -8.25
N ILE A 278 11.41 23.28 -8.66
CA ILE A 278 11.53 22.89 -10.07
C ILE A 278 10.77 21.60 -10.32
N GLY A 279 9.87 21.57 -11.30
CA GLY A 279 9.32 20.34 -11.85
C GLY A 279 10.12 19.87 -13.06
N ILE A 280 10.52 18.61 -13.09
CA ILE A 280 11.21 18.02 -14.25
C ILE A 280 10.30 16.95 -14.87
N CYS A 281 9.86 17.19 -16.10
CA CYS A 281 9.02 16.26 -16.85
C CYS A 281 9.87 15.35 -17.74
N GLY A 282 9.95 14.07 -17.37
CA GLY A 282 10.62 13.01 -18.11
C GLY A 282 9.79 12.40 -19.25
N SER A 283 8.57 12.87 -19.49
CA SER A 283 7.73 12.34 -20.58
C SER A 283 8.37 12.63 -21.96
N PRO A 284 8.41 11.64 -22.87
CA PRO A 284 8.79 11.90 -24.26
C PRO A 284 7.71 12.70 -25.01
N HIS A 285 6.47 12.74 -24.51
CA HIS A 285 5.36 13.49 -25.10
C HIS A 285 5.24 14.88 -24.47
N LYS A 286 5.30 15.94 -25.30
CA LYS A 286 5.07 17.34 -24.89
C LYS A 286 3.65 17.59 -24.36
N LYS A 287 2.69 16.80 -24.84
CA LYS A 287 1.29 16.83 -24.40
C LYS A 287 0.96 15.43 -23.89
N GLY A 288 0.79 15.29 -22.58
CA GLY A 288 0.53 14.00 -21.95
C GLY A 288 0.17 14.13 -20.49
N SER A 289 -0.30 13.04 -19.88
CA SER A 289 -0.78 13.08 -18.51
C SER A 289 0.30 13.46 -17.50
N THR A 290 1.55 12.99 -17.66
CA THR A 290 2.64 13.32 -16.73
C THR A 290 2.88 14.82 -16.57
N ILE A 291 2.83 15.59 -17.67
CA ILE A 291 3.05 17.04 -17.59
C ILE A 291 1.88 17.74 -16.90
N GLU A 292 0.64 17.30 -17.09
CA GLU A 292 -0.54 17.89 -16.44
C GLU A 292 -0.53 17.66 -14.93
N TYR A 293 -0.20 16.44 -14.52
CA TYR A 293 0.01 16.11 -13.11
C TYR A 293 1.12 16.94 -12.47
N LEU A 294 2.25 17.10 -13.17
CA LEU A 294 3.38 17.87 -12.68
C LEU A 294 3.07 19.38 -12.58
N LYS A 295 2.32 19.92 -13.55
CA LYS A 295 1.81 21.30 -13.49
C LYS A 295 0.90 21.48 -12.28
N GLU A 296 0.02 20.53 -11.99
CA GLU A 296 -0.84 20.61 -10.82
C GLU A 296 -0.06 20.59 -9.51
N ALA A 297 0.94 19.71 -9.40
CA ALA A 297 1.83 19.71 -8.25
C ALA A 297 2.56 21.05 -8.07
N LEU A 298 3.06 21.65 -9.16
CA LEU A 298 3.71 22.96 -9.11
C LEU A 298 2.73 24.09 -8.73
N ARG A 299 1.52 24.12 -9.29
CA ARG A 299 0.47 25.08 -8.91
C ARG A 299 0.11 24.96 -7.42
N ALA A 300 0.03 23.73 -6.92
CA ALA A 300 -0.22 23.48 -5.51
C ALA A 300 0.93 23.99 -4.63
N ALA A 301 2.18 23.82 -5.05
CA ALA A 301 3.34 24.39 -4.37
C ALA A 301 3.29 25.93 -4.36
N GLU A 302 3.03 26.56 -5.50
CA GLU A 302 2.92 28.01 -5.66
C GLU A 302 1.82 28.62 -4.78
N SER A 303 0.70 27.90 -4.60
CA SER A 303 -0.44 28.34 -3.78
C SER A 303 -0.11 28.59 -2.30
N LEU A 304 1.04 28.11 -1.81
CA LEU A 304 1.49 28.32 -0.43
C LEU A 304 2.17 29.69 -0.22
N GLY A 305 2.27 30.53 -1.26
CA GLY A 305 2.83 31.87 -1.21
C GLY A 305 4.35 31.88 -1.00
N ASN A 306 5.03 32.92 -1.50
CA ASN A 306 6.51 32.99 -1.48
C ASN A 306 7.20 31.75 -2.09
N VAL A 307 6.52 31.04 -2.99
CA VAL A 307 7.07 29.91 -3.74
C VAL A 307 7.13 30.30 -5.20
N SER A 308 8.33 30.29 -5.77
CA SER A 308 8.53 30.40 -7.23
C SER A 308 8.62 29.01 -7.84
N ILE A 309 7.98 28.82 -9.00
CA ILE A 309 7.96 27.53 -9.68
C ILE A 309 8.60 27.62 -11.07
N GLU A 310 9.23 26.54 -11.51
CA GLU A 310 9.78 26.42 -12.86
C GLU A 310 9.54 24.99 -13.39
N LEU A 311 9.07 24.86 -14.63
CA LEU A 311 8.87 23.57 -15.30
C LEU A 311 9.95 23.35 -16.35
N ILE A 312 10.65 22.22 -16.27
CA ILE A 312 11.64 21.78 -17.25
C ILE A 312 11.10 20.54 -17.97
N GLU A 313 10.85 20.68 -19.26
CA GLU A 313 10.44 19.57 -20.13
C GLU A 313 11.66 18.96 -20.85
N LEU A 314 11.80 17.63 -20.77
CA LEU A 314 12.86 16.90 -21.48
C LEU A 314 12.44 16.45 -22.89
N SER A 315 11.16 16.55 -23.24
CA SER A 315 10.64 16.15 -24.55
C SER A 315 11.27 16.97 -25.68
N GLY A 316 11.91 16.28 -26.63
CA GLY A 316 12.58 16.89 -27.78
C GLY A 316 13.87 17.63 -27.44
N LYS A 317 14.41 17.46 -26.24
CA LYS A 317 15.72 18.00 -25.83
C LYS A 317 16.80 16.94 -25.97
N GLU A 318 17.99 17.35 -26.38
CA GLU A 318 19.14 16.45 -26.50
C GLU A 318 19.92 16.42 -25.18
N ILE A 319 19.95 15.25 -24.53
CA ILE A 319 20.83 14.94 -23.41
C ILE A 319 21.60 13.68 -23.76
N LYS A 320 22.92 13.77 -23.81
CA LYS A 320 23.78 12.64 -24.14
C LYS A 320 24.05 11.80 -22.89
N PRO A 321 24.22 10.47 -23.03
CA PRO A 321 24.53 9.61 -21.90
C PRO A 321 25.83 10.02 -21.21
N CYS A 322 25.92 9.72 -19.92
CA CYS A 322 27.16 9.91 -19.18
C CYS A 322 28.25 8.99 -19.72
N MET A 323 29.39 9.58 -20.11
CA MET A 323 30.53 8.82 -20.65
C MET A 323 31.40 8.16 -19.58
N GLY A 324 31.04 8.29 -18.30
CA GLY A 324 31.86 7.79 -17.18
C GLY A 324 33.29 8.34 -17.20
N CYS A 325 33.50 9.51 -17.81
CA CYS A 325 34.82 10.11 -17.94
C CYS A 325 35.32 10.43 -16.53
N LYS A 326 36.18 9.57 -15.99
CA LYS A 326 36.84 9.71 -14.68
C LYS A 326 37.84 10.89 -14.66
N SER A 327 37.54 11.96 -15.38
CA SER A 327 38.42 13.12 -15.49
C SER A 327 38.40 13.90 -14.19
N ASP A 328 39.56 14.42 -13.79
CA ASP A 328 39.76 15.42 -12.73
C ASP A 328 38.96 16.73 -12.95
N LYS A 329 38.22 16.83 -14.07
CA LYS A 329 37.30 17.91 -14.43
C LYS A 329 35.83 17.64 -14.09
N CYS A 330 35.49 16.52 -13.42
CA CYS A 330 34.13 16.25 -12.95
C CYS A 330 33.80 16.97 -11.63
N TYR A 331 34.36 18.16 -11.44
CA TYR A 331 34.12 19.08 -10.34
C TYR A 331 33.52 20.37 -10.92
N GLY A 332 32.30 20.72 -10.50
CA GLY A 332 31.53 21.89 -10.90
C GLY A 332 30.89 21.83 -12.28
N THR A 333 31.51 21.18 -13.27
CA THR A 333 31.04 21.27 -14.67
C THR A 333 31.17 19.95 -15.44
N CYS A 334 30.21 19.69 -16.33
CA CYS A 334 30.25 18.54 -17.22
C CYS A 334 30.82 18.95 -18.59
N ARG A 335 31.82 18.23 -19.10
CA ARG A 335 32.45 18.51 -20.41
C ARG A 335 31.53 18.30 -21.62
N ILE A 336 30.45 17.52 -21.46
CA ILE A 336 29.53 17.24 -22.55
C ILE A 336 28.60 18.46 -22.67
N ASN A 337 28.68 19.13 -23.82
CA ASN A 337 27.88 20.29 -24.14
C ASN A 337 26.56 19.84 -24.79
N ASP A 338 25.47 19.93 -24.03
CA ASP A 338 24.11 19.55 -24.39
C ASP A 338 23.12 20.28 -23.45
N TYR A 339 21.84 19.93 -23.48
CA TYR A 339 20.80 20.65 -22.72
C TYR A 339 21.04 20.67 -21.20
N MET A 340 21.88 19.79 -20.66
CA MET A 340 22.22 19.81 -19.23
C MET A 340 22.90 21.11 -18.80
N GLN A 341 23.59 21.83 -19.69
CA GLN A 341 24.23 23.10 -19.35
C GLN A 341 23.22 24.18 -18.92
N GLU A 342 22.00 24.13 -19.47
CA GLU A 342 20.90 25.01 -19.05
C GLU A 342 20.25 24.54 -17.74
N ILE A 343 20.34 23.24 -17.43
CA ILE A 343 19.69 22.63 -16.27
C ILE A 343 20.53 22.79 -15.01
N TYR A 344 21.86 22.61 -15.08
CA TYR A 344 22.71 22.62 -13.87
C TYR A 344 22.57 23.90 -13.02
N PRO A 345 22.59 25.13 -13.58
CA PRO A 345 22.44 26.34 -12.77
C PRO A 345 21.10 26.38 -12.04
N LYS A 346 20.02 25.99 -12.72
CA LYS A 346 18.67 25.95 -12.17
C LYS A 346 18.57 24.99 -10.99
N LEU A 347 19.18 23.81 -11.10
CA LEU A 347 19.22 22.83 -10.02
C LEU A 347 20.06 23.30 -8.82
N ARG A 348 21.11 24.09 -9.04
CA ARG A 348 21.90 24.68 -7.93
C ARG A 348 21.08 25.70 -7.16
N GLU A 349 20.32 26.53 -7.86
CA GLU A 349 19.53 27.63 -7.30
C GLU A 349 18.23 27.18 -6.62
N CYS A 350 17.68 26.03 -6.97
CA CYS A 350 16.39 25.60 -6.42
C CYS A 350 16.50 25.07 -4.98
N ASP A 351 15.38 25.09 -4.26
CA ASP A 351 15.25 24.57 -2.90
C ASP A 351 14.54 23.20 -2.89
N GLY A 352 13.74 22.90 -3.92
CA GLY A 352 13.12 21.61 -4.11
C GLY A 352 12.90 21.22 -5.57
N ILE A 353 12.73 19.91 -5.81
CA ILE A 353 12.57 19.31 -7.13
C ILE A 353 11.42 18.31 -7.10
N ILE A 354 10.53 18.37 -8.09
CA ILE A 354 9.50 17.35 -8.32
C ILE A 354 9.83 16.62 -9.61
N LEU A 355 10.12 15.31 -9.53
CA LEU A 355 10.44 14.47 -10.68
C LEU A 355 9.17 13.79 -11.19
N GLY A 356 8.74 14.14 -12.41
CA GLY A 356 7.58 13.53 -13.07
C GLY A 356 7.99 12.59 -14.20
N SER A 357 7.56 11.34 -14.19
CA SER A 357 7.84 10.39 -15.27
C SER A 357 6.64 9.48 -15.58
N PRO A 358 6.40 9.09 -16.83
CA PRO A 358 5.55 7.93 -17.09
C PRO A 358 6.26 6.63 -16.66
N SER A 359 5.48 5.65 -16.17
CA SER A 359 5.96 4.30 -15.86
C SER A 359 6.12 3.48 -17.13
N TYR A 360 7.36 3.23 -17.54
CA TYR A 360 7.71 2.39 -18.67
C TYR A 360 8.36 1.10 -18.14
N PHE A 361 7.66 -0.03 -18.29
CA PHE A 361 8.08 -1.33 -17.76
C PHE A 361 8.45 -1.33 -16.27
N GLY A 362 7.73 -0.53 -15.46
CA GLY A 362 7.93 -0.46 -14.01
C GLY A 362 9.08 0.43 -13.54
N THR A 363 9.70 1.20 -14.44
CA THR A 363 10.71 2.21 -14.12
C THR A 363 10.37 3.54 -14.80
N PHE A 364 11.14 4.59 -14.48
CA PHE A 364 11.03 5.90 -15.12
C PHE A 364 11.68 5.91 -16.51
N THR A 365 11.37 6.93 -17.29
CA THR A 365 11.81 7.05 -18.68
C THR A 365 13.32 7.16 -18.86
N SER A 366 13.80 6.69 -20.01
CA SER A 366 15.19 6.86 -20.43
C SER A 366 15.61 8.34 -20.53
N GLN A 367 14.70 9.23 -20.94
CA GLN A 367 14.94 10.68 -20.97
C GLN A 367 15.30 11.21 -19.58
N LEU A 368 14.55 10.80 -18.56
CA LEU A 368 14.83 11.21 -17.19
C LEU A 368 16.10 10.54 -16.64
N LYS A 369 16.35 9.28 -17.02
CA LYS A 369 17.58 8.56 -16.66
C LYS A 369 18.84 9.23 -17.21
N LEU A 370 18.80 9.73 -18.45
CA LEU A 370 19.91 10.49 -19.05
C LEU A 370 20.25 11.73 -18.23
N LEU A 371 19.25 12.47 -17.74
CA LEU A 371 19.45 13.60 -16.85
C LEU A 371 20.07 13.16 -15.51
N ILE A 372 19.47 12.17 -14.84
CA ILE A 372 19.91 11.69 -13.53
C ILE A 372 21.36 11.17 -13.57
N ASP A 373 21.73 10.40 -14.59
CA ASP A 373 23.10 9.89 -14.75
C ASP A 373 24.14 11.01 -14.91
N ARG A 374 23.71 12.16 -15.44
CA ARG A 374 24.53 13.34 -15.63
C ARG A 374 24.62 14.22 -14.38
N LEU A 375 23.75 14.04 -13.39
CA LEU A 375 23.85 14.69 -12.07
C LEU A 375 25.06 14.23 -11.26
N ARG A 376 25.76 13.17 -11.71
CA ARG A 376 27.02 12.68 -11.10
C ARG A 376 28.00 13.81 -10.81
N VAL A 377 28.13 14.82 -11.68
CA VAL A 377 29.03 15.96 -11.47
C VAL A 377 28.66 16.75 -10.21
N MET A 378 27.37 17.02 -10.00
CA MET A 378 26.88 17.77 -8.83
C MET A 378 27.11 16.97 -7.54
N ARG A 379 27.01 15.64 -7.59
CA ARG A 379 27.32 14.77 -6.45
C ARG A 379 28.80 14.86 -6.04
N HIS A 380 29.71 14.81 -7.01
CA HIS A 380 31.15 14.86 -6.73
C HIS A 380 31.67 16.27 -6.46
N THR A 381 30.84 17.28 -6.68
CA THR A 381 31.13 18.68 -6.36
C THR A 381 30.49 19.03 -5.02
N ASP A 382 30.94 18.41 -3.95
CA ASP A 382 30.44 18.69 -2.60
C ASP A 382 28.91 18.55 -2.45
N PHE A 383 28.34 17.51 -3.09
CA PHE A 383 26.90 17.24 -3.05
C PHE A 383 26.04 18.50 -3.28
N GLU A 384 26.17 19.18 -4.43
CA GLU A 384 25.45 20.45 -4.70
C GLU A 384 23.91 20.33 -4.64
N LEU A 385 23.37 19.10 -4.65
CA LEU A 385 21.94 18.79 -4.47
C LEU A 385 21.59 18.39 -3.03
N GLY A 386 22.55 18.38 -2.12
CA GLY A 386 22.37 18.02 -0.72
C GLY A 386 21.30 18.86 -0.06
N ASN A 387 20.49 18.22 0.80
CA ASN A 387 19.35 18.81 1.52
C ASN A 387 18.26 19.45 0.65
N LYS A 388 18.35 19.42 -0.69
CA LYS A 388 17.22 19.81 -1.54
C LYS A 388 16.08 18.81 -1.35
N VAL A 389 14.86 19.33 -1.33
CA VAL A 389 13.66 18.53 -1.06
C VAL A 389 13.15 17.91 -2.35
N ILE A 390 12.92 16.60 -2.37
CA ILE A 390 12.56 15.85 -3.57
C ILE A 390 11.18 15.22 -3.40
N GLY A 391 10.29 15.52 -4.34
CA GLY A 391 9.04 14.80 -4.56
C GLY A 391 9.09 13.99 -5.85
N THR A 392 8.33 12.89 -5.90
CA THR A 392 8.25 12.02 -7.08
C THR A 392 6.82 11.87 -7.55
N LEU A 393 6.66 11.75 -8.87
CA LEU A 393 5.37 11.60 -9.53
C LEU A 393 5.50 10.61 -10.69
N ALA A 394 4.70 9.56 -10.65
CA ALA A 394 4.66 8.53 -11.67
C ALA A 394 3.26 8.43 -12.29
N VAL A 395 3.18 8.31 -13.61
CA VAL A 395 1.91 8.11 -14.33
C VAL A 395 1.96 6.85 -15.18
N ALA A 396 0.95 5.99 -15.11
CA ALA A 396 0.89 4.82 -15.98
C ALA A 396 -0.44 4.72 -16.74
N GLY A 397 -0.43 3.94 -17.82
CA GLY A 397 -1.63 3.69 -18.64
C GLY A 397 -2.72 2.91 -17.92
N ARG A 398 -2.37 2.13 -16.89
CA ARG A 398 -3.30 1.39 -16.01
C ARG A 398 -3.16 1.89 -14.57
N ARG A 399 -4.20 1.76 -13.74
CA ARG A 399 -4.16 2.20 -12.34
C ARG A 399 -3.06 1.54 -11.49
N HIS A 400 -2.70 0.30 -11.80
CA HIS A 400 -1.63 -0.45 -11.13
C HIS A 400 -0.49 -0.81 -12.12
N GLY A 401 -0.19 0.09 -13.05
CA GLY A 401 0.79 -0.10 -14.13
C GLY A 401 2.24 0.19 -13.73
N GLY A 402 2.61 0.01 -12.46
CA GLY A 402 3.97 0.20 -11.96
C GLY A 402 4.31 1.61 -11.47
N GLN A 403 3.31 2.47 -11.20
CA GLN A 403 3.53 3.82 -10.66
C GLN A 403 4.33 3.79 -9.35
N GLU A 404 3.99 2.90 -8.43
CA GLU A 404 4.65 2.78 -7.12
C GLU A 404 6.12 2.42 -7.26
N ILE A 405 6.43 1.40 -8.08
CA ILE A 405 7.80 0.95 -8.32
C ILE A 405 8.62 2.06 -9.01
N THR A 406 8.00 2.76 -9.97
CA THR A 406 8.63 3.90 -10.65
C THR A 406 8.99 5.01 -9.66
N ASN A 407 8.08 5.33 -8.73
CA ASN A 407 8.35 6.31 -7.68
C ASN A 407 9.50 5.87 -6.76
N ILE A 408 9.51 4.60 -6.31
CA ILE A 408 10.61 4.05 -5.48
C ILE A 408 11.96 4.21 -6.20
N ASP A 409 12.03 3.88 -7.49
CA ASP A 409 13.27 3.97 -8.28
C ASP A 409 13.76 5.43 -8.43
N LEU A 410 12.83 6.38 -8.61
CA LEU A 410 13.14 7.82 -8.59
C LEU A 410 13.68 8.27 -7.22
N MET A 411 13.03 7.86 -6.12
CA MET A 411 13.45 8.20 -4.76
C MET A 411 14.86 7.66 -4.50
N GLN A 412 15.12 6.39 -4.81
CA GLN A 412 16.42 5.75 -4.65
C GLN A 412 17.51 6.46 -5.47
N SER A 413 17.19 6.87 -6.70
CA SER A 413 18.12 7.61 -7.55
C SER A 413 18.54 8.94 -6.93
N MET A 414 17.60 9.67 -6.33
CA MET A 414 17.87 10.97 -5.72
C MET A 414 18.52 10.88 -4.35
N MET A 415 18.22 9.86 -3.52
CA MET A 415 18.89 9.66 -2.22
C MET A 415 20.41 9.62 -2.34
N ARG A 416 20.96 9.16 -3.48
CA ARG A 416 22.41 9.15 -3.74
C ARG A 416 23.06 10.53 -3.77
N HIS A 417 22.26 11.59 -3.83
CA HIS A 417 22.67 12.99 -3.82
C HIS A 417 22.57 13.66 -2.44
N ASN A 418 22.33 12.90 -1.36
CA ASN A 418 22.13 13.45 -0.02
C ASN A 418 20.92 14.41 0.06
N THR A 419 19.88 14.14 -0.75
CA THR A 419 18.64 14.93 -0.78
C THR A 419 17.67 14.49 0.32
N ILE A 420 16.65 15.30 0.59
CA ILE A 420 15.56 14.97 1.51
C ILE A 420 14.36 14.52 0.68
N ILE A 421 14.00 13.24 0.79
CA ILE A 421 12.85 12.69 0.07
C ILE A 421 11.57 12.93 0.87
N VAL A 422 10.52 13.42 0.21
CA VAL A 422 9.18 13.57 0.79
C VAL A 422 8.13 12.83 -0.03
N ASN A 423 7.06 12.41 0.63
CA ASN A 423 5.89 11.81 0.00
C ASN A 423 4.80 12.86 -0.28
N ASP A 424 3.58 12.43 -0.59
CA ASP A 424 2.46 13.34 -0.86
C ASP A 424 1.86 14.02 0.38
N GLY A 425 2.32 13.67 1.59
CA GLY A 425 1.88 14.25 2.86
C GLY A 425 0.42 13.95 3.24
N THR A 426 -0.30 13.15 2.45
CA THR A 426 -1.72 12.84 2.65
C THR A 426 -1.93 11.33 2.83
N ALA A 427 -3.13 10.93 3.29
CA ALA A 427 -3.44 9.51 3.51
C ALA A 427 -3.70 8.70 2.23
N VAL A 428 -3.49 9.28 1.03
CA VAL A 428 -3.85 8.63 -0.24
C VAL A 428 -2.69 7.91 -0.93
N CYS A 429 -1.47 8.47 -1.01
CA CYS A 429 -0.33 7.75 -1.56
C CYS A 429 0.98 7.96 -0.80
N GLN A 430 1.51 6.88 -0.22
CA GLN A 430 2.64 6.95 0.71
C GLN A 430 4.01 7.15 0.05
N LEU A 431 4.14 6.93 -1.26
CA LEU A 431 5.42 6.85 -1.98
C LEU A 431 5.61 7.94 -3.05
N GLY A 432 4.77 8.97 -3.06
CA GLY A 432 4.75 10.03 -4.09
C GLY A 432 3.45 10.00 -4.89
N ALA A 433 3.34 10.84 -5.92
CA ALA A 433 2.11 10.96 -6.68
C ALA A 433 1.95 9.81 -7.69
N THR A 434 0.75 9.25 -7.78
CA THR A 434 0.43 8.13 -8.68
C THR A 434 -0.73 8.50 -9.59
N GLY A 435 -0.41 8.84 -10.84
CA GLY A 435 -1.40 9.20 -11.85
C GLY A 435 -1.80 8.04 -12.74
N TRP A 436 -3.02 8.13 -13.26
CA TRP A 436 -3.54 7.23 -14.26
C TRP A 436 -3.87 8.00 -15.54
N SER A 437 -3.29 7.60 -16.67
CA SER A 437 -3.50 8.25 -17.96
C SER A 437 -4.66 7.67 -18.78
N HIS A 438 -5.33 6.62 -18.27
CA HIS A 438 -6.46 5.91 -18.92
C HIS A 438 -6.18 5.32 -20.31
N THR A 439 -4.96 5.44 -20.82
CA THR A 439 -4.59 5.17 -22.22
C THR A 439 -4.98 3.78 -22.73
N PHE A 440 -5.01 2.77 -21.84
CA PHE A 440 -5.36 1.40 -22.20
C PHE A 440 -6.71 0.91 -21.68
N ASP A 441 -7.39 1.71 -20.84
CA ASP A 441 -8.62 1.31 -20.17
C ASP A 441 -9.85 2.05 -20.74
N ASP A 442 -9.73 3.36 -21.04
CA ASP A 442 -10.76 4.12 -21.78
C ASP A 442 -10.11 5.31 -22.52
N PRO A 443 -10.07 5.30 -23.87
CA PRO A 443 -9.45 6.37 -24.64
C PRO A 443 -10.20 7.71 -24.58
N ASN A 444 -11.44 7.74 -24.06
CA ASN A 444 -12.23 8.96 -23.92
C ASN A 444 -11.96 9.71 -22.62
N VAL A 445 -11.30 9.07 -21.66
CA VAL A 445 -11.00 9.65 -20.34
C VAL A 445 -9.57 10.19 -20.38
N LYS A 446 -9.41 11.47 -20.04
CA LYS A 446 -8.09 12.10 -19.95
C LYS A 446 -7.52 11.84 -18.57
N GLY A 447 -6.18 11.87 -18.45
CA GLY A 447 -5.55 11.75 -17.14
C GLY A 447 -5.97 12.84 -16.13
N GLU A 448 -6.47 13.98 -16.61
CA GLU A 448 -7.06 15.06 -15.80
C GLU A 448 -8.34 14.64 -15.06
N ASP A 449 -9.03 13.60 -15.55
CA ASP A 449 -10.26 13.09 -14.95
C ASP A 449 -9.99 12.14 -13.76
N ASP A 450 -8.74 11.71 -13.53
CA ASP A 450 -8.33 10.92 -12.37
C ASP A 450 -8.17 11.82 -11.14
N TYR A 451 -9.31 12.11 -10.50
CA TYR A 451 -9.40 12.94 -9.30
C TYR A 451 -8.45 12.47 -8.18
N TYR A 452 -8.39 11.16 -7.92
CA TYR A 452 -7.56 10.62 -6.84
C TYR A 452 -6.08 10.78 -7.15
N GLY A 453 -5.65 10.46 -8.37
CA GLY A 453 -4.28 10.71 -8.80
C GLY A 453 -3.92 12.19 -8.69
N MET A 454 -4.82 13.08 -9.10
CA MET A 454 -4.57 14.52 -9.05
C MET A 454 -4.39 15.04 -7.61
N GLN A 455 -5.17 14.52 -6.65
CA GLN A 455 -4.99 14.86 -5.22
C GLN A 455 -3.60 14.46 -4.70
N THR A 456 -3.06 13.32 -5.14
CA THR A 456 -1.69 12.91 -4.76
C THR A 456 -0.64 13.88 -5.32
N ALA A 457 -0.84 14.39 -6.55
CA ALA A 457 0.05 15.39 -7.15
C ALA A 457 0.03 16.71 -6.37
N VAL A 458 -1.16 17.18 -6.00
CA VAL A 458 -1.35 18.36 -5.14
C VAL A 458 -0.63 18.19 -3.80
N GLY A 459 -0.76 17.00 -3.19
CA GLY A 459 -0.10 16.66 -1.93
C GLY A 459 1.42 16.75 -2.02
N VAL A 460 2.02 16.10 -3.04
CA VAL A 460 3.47 16.17 -3.30
C VAL A 460 3.93 17.61 -3.48
N GLY A 461 3.21 18.40 -4.27
CA GLY A 461 3.51 19.81 -4.51
C GLY A 461 3.61 20.62 -3.22
N LYS A 462 2.56 20.56 -2.39
CA LYS A 462 2.52 21.26 -1.11
C LYS A 462 3.63 20.78 -0.17
N ARG A 463 3.78 19.47 -0.04
CA ARG A 463 4.75 18.88 0.88
C ARG A 463 6.18 19.25 0.54
N VAL A 464 6.54 19.25 -0.74
CA VAL A 464 7.88 19.68 -1.20
C VAL A 464 8.12 21.14 -0.83
N ALA A 465 7.15 22.02 -1.08
CA ALA A 465 7.28 23.44 -0.76
C ALA A 465 7.37 23.72 0.75
N GLU A 466 6.51 23.10 1.57
CA GLU A 466 6.52 23.25 3.03
C GLU A 466 7.88 22.86 3.62
N ILE A 467 8.37 21.67 3.27
CA ILE A 467 9.64 21.17 3.79
C ILE A 467 10.80 22.01 3.24
N ALA A 468 10.74 22.46 1.99
CA ALA A 468 11.77 23.36 1.44
C ALA A 468 11.83 24.68 2.23
N LYS A 469 10.68 25.25 2.61
CA LYS A 469 10.63 26.46 3.46
C LYS A 469 11.22 26.21 4.84
N VAL A 470 10.94 25.05 5.46
CA VAL A 470 11.52 24.67 6.76
C VAL A 470 13.05 24.54 6.68
N ILE A 471 13.56 23.84 5.67
CA ILE A 471 15.01 23.65 5.49
C ILE A 471 15.71 24.97 5.18
N LYS A 472 15.08 25.84 4.37
CA LYS A 472 15.62 27.16 4.06
C LYS A 472 15.59 28.10 5.26
N GLY A 473 14.46 28.19 5.96
CA GLY A 473 14.29 29.03 7.13
C GLY A 473 15.16 28.63 8.32
N SER A 474 15.52 27.35 8.43
CA SER A 474 16.47 26.85 9.44
C SER A 474 17.94 27.06 9.07
N GLY A 475 18.25 27.51 7.84
CA GLY A 475 19.61 27.67 7.35
C GLY A 475 20.33 26.37 7.00
N LEU A 476 19.63 25.22 6.96
CA LEU A 476 20.19 23.89 6.73
C LEU A 476 20.36 23.53 5.24
N GLN A 477 20.41 24.52 4.35
CA GLN A 477 20.42 24.28 2.90
C GLN A 477 21.71 23.66 2.36
N ARG A 478 22.82 23.78 3.11
CA ARG A 478 24.11 23.19 2.76
C ARG A 478 24.56 22.27 3.87
N THR A 479 25.05 21.10 3.48
CA THR A 479 25.73 20.17 4.37
C THR A 479 27.18 20.08 3.97
N THR A 480 28.05 20.78 4.68
CA THR A 480 29.48 20.44 4.71
C THR A 480 29.68 19.42 5.82
N TYR A 481 29.56 18.14 5.48
CA TYR A 481 30.01 17.09 6.40
C TYR A 481 31.53 16.95 6.24
N GLU A 482 32.28 17.32 7.28
CA GLU A 482 33.69 16.96 7.36
C GLU A 482 33.79 15.45 7.56
N TYR A 483 34.28 14.76 6.53
CA TYR A 483 34.52 13.33 6.61
C TYR A 483 35.79 13.09 7.43
N ASP A 484 35.78 12.10 8.32
CA ASP A 484 36.99 11.69 9.04
C ASP A 484 38.07 11.32 8.02
N PRO A 485 39.21 12.03 7.99
CA PRO A 485 40.28 11.77 7.01
C PRO A 485 40.83 10.35 7.10
N LYS A 486 40.63 9.64 8.22
CA LYS A 486 41.03 8.23 8.40
C LYS A 486 40.16 7.23 7.64
N ILE A 487 38.93 7.59 7.27
CA ILE A 487 38.03 6.73 6.49
C ILE A 487 38.39 6.78 4.98
N GLY A 488 39.40 7.58 4.62
CA GLY A 488 39.91 7.76 3.27
C GLY A 488 39.18 8.89 2.54
N LYS A 489 39.93 9.70 1.78
CA LYS A 489 39.34 10.65 0.83
C LYS A 489 38.70 9.84 -0.31
N ARG A 490 37.43 10.11 -0.60
CA ARG A 490 36.74 9.53 -1.76
C ARG A 490 37.31 10.05 -3.08
#